data_AF-A0A9W6IYS4-F1
#
_entry.id   AF-A0A9W6IYS4-F1
#
_cell.length_a   1.000
_cell.length_b   1.000
_cell.length_c   1.000
_cell.angle_alpha   90.00
_cell.angle_beta   90.00
_cell.angle_gamma   90.00
#
_symmetry.space_group_name_H-M   'P 1'
#
loop_
_entity.id
_entity.type
_entity.pdbx_description
1 polymer ?
#
loop_
_entity_poly.entity_id
_entity_poly.type
_entity_poly.pdbx_seq_one_letter_code
_entity_poly.pdbx_strand_id
1 'polypeptide(L)'
;MTEGRDYDVADVQAQNDDGLHVIASVRTNNTRINSTSSITVTDNGKVIFGPATREDSAWAERIAAPGKGLHALRAECGHTNSTPVFCRLETDQRHAGP
;
A
#
# COMPACT_ATOMS: atom_id res chain seq x y z
N MET A 1 0.87 -20.85 12.06
CA MET A 1 -0.14 -20.03 11.35
C MET A 1 0.51 -18.68 11.13
N THR A 2 0.80 -18.31 9.88
CA THR A 2 1.39 -17.00 9.58
C THR A 2 0.24 -16.00 9.63
N GLU A 3 0.20 -15.16 10.66
CA GLU A 3 -0.82 -14.12 10.79
C GLU A 3 -0.68 -13.16 9.61
N GLY A 4 -1.78 -12.86 8.93
CA GLY A 4 -1.82 -11.85 7.88
C GLY A 4 -1.44 -10.49 8.45
N ARG A 5 -0.96 -9.59 7.60
CA ARG A 5 -0.76 -8.20 7.95
C ARG A 5 -1.75 -7.39 7.14
N ASP A 6 -2.86 -7.00 7.78
CA ASP A 6 -3.97 -6.30 7.12
C ASP A 6 -3.65 -4.82 6.86
N TYR A 7 -2.54 -4.30 7.39
CA TYR A 7 -2.11 -2.92 7.18
C TYR A 7 -0.59 -2.80 7.22
N ASP A 8 -0.04 -1.80 6.52
CA ASP A 8 1.38 -1.45 6.61
C ASP A 8 1.53 0.05 6.74
N VAL A 9 2.58 0.50 7.41
CA VAL A 9 2.84 1.92 7.67
C VAL A 9 4.28 2.27 7.33
N ALA A 10 4.50 3.47 6.81
CA ALA A 10 5.81 3.99 6.50
C ALA A 10 5.85 5.50 6.71
N ASP A 11 6.75 5.95 7.57
CA ASP A 11 7.06 7.37 7.74
C ASP A 11 8.29 7.72 6.91
N VAL A 12 8.10 8.54 5.88
CA VAL A 12 9.16 8.85 4.90
C VAL A 12 9.24 10.34 4.66
N GLN A 13 10.46 10.87 4.67
CA GLN A 13 10.74 12.27 4.41
C GLN A 13 10.96 12.49 2.91
N ALA A 14 10.02 13.14 2.22
CA ALA A 14 10.25 13.66 0.87
C ALA A 14 11.25 14.81 0.92
N GLN A 15 12.27 14.75 0.06
CA GLN A 15 13.35 15.74 0.01
C GLN A 15 13.06 16.91 -0.95
N ASN A 16 12.23 16.65 -1.97
CA ASN A 16 11.86 17.55 -3.04
C ASN A 16 10.34 17.68 -3.15
N ASP A 17 9.89 18.66 -3.94
CA ASP A 17 8.48 18.95 -4.16
C ASP A 17 7.78 17.92 -5.07
N ASP A 18 8.55 17.09 -5.79
CA ASP A 18 8.02 15.94 -6.55
C ASP A 18 7.34 14.90 -5.63
N GLY A 19 7.70 14.88 -4.34
CA GLY A 19 7.13 14.00 -3.35
C GLY A 19 7.67 12.57 -3.40
N LEU A 20 6.83 11.59 -3.06
CA LEU A 20 7.18 10.18 -3.01
C LEU A 20 6.43 9.37 -4.05
N HIS A 21 7.14 8.42 -4.65
CA HIS A 21 6.52 7.30 -5.33
C HIS A 21 6.40 6.12 -4.37
N VAL A 22 5.16 5.71 -4.13
CA VAL A 22 4.80 4.64 -3.22
C VAL A 22 4.28 3.48 -4.04
N ILE A 23 4.73 2.26 -3.75
CA ILE A 23 4.21 1.02 -4.29
C ILE A 23 3.45 0.36 -3.15
N ALA A 24 2.13 0.28 -3.31
CA ALA A 24 1.26 -0.39 -2.36
C ALA A 24 0.87 -1.75 -2.93
N SER A 25 1.21 -2.81 -2.21
CA SER A 25 1.03 -4.19 -2.66
C SER A 25 0.10 -4.95 -1.74
N VAL A 26 -0.77 -5.75 -2.37
CA VAL A 26 -1.67 -6.68 -1.71
C VAL A 26 -1.27 -8.08 -2.13
N ARG A 27 -1.24 -9.00 -1.16
CA ARG A 27 -1.16 -10.43 -1.44
C ARG A 27 -2.13 -11.20 -0.55
N THR A 28 -2.83 -12.15 -1.12
CA THR A 28 -3.70 -13.10 -0.43
C THR A 28 -3.39 -14.52 -0.90
N ASN A 29 -3.92 -15.51 -0.18
CA ASN A 29 -3.79 -16.91 -0.58
C ASN A 29 -4.80 -17.37 -1.64
N ASN A 30 -5.81 -16.54 -1.98
CA ASN A 30 -6.81 -16.75 -3.06
C ASN A 30 -7.19 -18.21 -3.35
N THR A 31 -7.53 -18.95 -2.30
CA THR A 31 -7.84 -20.39 -2.41
C THR A 31 -9.33 -20.66 -2.65
N ARG A 32 -10.16 -19.63 -2.78
CA ARG A 32 -11.63 -19.74 -2.87
C ARG A 32 -12.16 -18.98 -4.08
N ILE A 33 -13.18 -19.53 -4.75
CA ILE A 33 -13.93 -18.86 -5.82
C ILE A 33 -14.57 -17.58 -5.27
N ASN A 34 -14.58 -16.50 -6.06
CA ASN A 34 -15.08 -15.17 -5.67
C ASN A 34 -14.31 -14.53 -4.49
N SER A 35 -13.01 -14.76 -4.47
CA SER A 35 -12.11 -14.07 -3.57
C SER A 35 -11.73 -12.71 -4.13
N THR A 36 -11.75 -11.70 -3.28
CA THR A 36 -11.26 -10.37 -3.64
C THR A 36 -10.29 -9.88 -2.60
N SER A 37 -9.44 -8.96 -3.00
CA SER A 37 -8.54 -8.25 -2.14
C SER A 37 -8.64 -6.76 -2.44
N SER A 38 -8.52 -5.93 -1.41
CA SER A 38 -8.65 -4.49 -1.53
C SER A 38 -7.51 -3.76 -0.86
N ILE A 39 -7.26 -2.52 -1.26
CA ILE A 39 -6.33 -1.62 -0.58
C ILE A 39 -6.83 -0.17 -0.59
N THR A 40 -6.59 0.51 0.51
CA THR A 40 -6.71 1.96 0.67
C THR A 40 -5.39 2.49 1.17
N VAL A 41 -4.91 3.60 0.61
CA VAL A 41 -3.66 4.24 1.07
C VAL A 41 -3.95 5.67 1.47
N THR A 42 -3.44 6.04 2.63
CA THR A 42 -3.51 7.39 3.19
C THR A 42 -2.12 7.96 3.40
N ASP A 43 -2.01 9.28 3.27
CA ASP A 43 -0.85 10.08 3.62
C ASP A 43 -1.31 11.17 4.59
N ASN A 44 -0.70 11.23 5.77
CA ASN A 44 -1.05 12.20 6.81
C ASN A 44 -2.56 12.20 7.15
N GLY A 45 -3.18 11.01 7.12
CA GLY A 45 -4.61 10.82 7.37
C GLY A 45 -5.53 11.16 6.20
N LYS A 46 -5.00 11.62 5.06
CA LYS A 46 -5.77 11.89 3.84
C LYS A 46 -5.64 10.73 2.85
N VAL A 47 -6.76 10.25 2.29
CA VAL A 47 -6.73 9.22 1.25
C VAL A 47 -6.05 9.75 0.00
N ILE A 48 -5.02 9.03 -0.47
CA ILE A 48 -4.30 9.30 -1.72
C ILE A 48 -4.56 8.21 -2.78
N PHE A 49 -5.08 7.05 -2.37
CA PHE A 49 -5.47 5.97 -3.28
C PHE A 49 -6.55 5.07 -2.66
N GLY A 50 -7.45 4.56 -3.51
CA GLY A 50 -8.47 3.59 -3.14
C GLY A 50 -9.75 4.20 -2.53
N PRO A 51 -10.65 3.35 -1.99
CA PRO A 51 -10.52 1.89 -1.92
C PRO A 51 -10.53 1.25 -3.33
N ALA A 52 -9.52 0.44 -3.63
CA ALA A 52 -9.43 -0.32 -4.88
C ALA A 52 -9.57 -1.81 -4.55
N THR A 53 -10.39 -2.54 -5.32
CA THR A 53 -10.67 -3.97 -5.11
C THR A 53 -10.37 -4.75 -6.38
N ARG A 54 -9.72 -5.91 -6.25
CA ARG A 54 -9.41 -6.83 -7.36
C ARG A 54 -9.63 -8.28 -6.98
N GLU A 55 -9.88 -9.12 -7.98
CA GLU A 55 -9.98 -10.58 -7.82
C GLU A 55 -8.59 -11.27 -7.85
N ASP A 56 -7.54 -10.50 -8.11
CA ASP A 56 -6.16 -10.97 -8.13
C ASP A 56 -5.67 -11.38 -6.74
N SER A 57 -4.97 -12.51 -6.68
CA SER A 57 -4.32 -13.01 -5.47
C SER A 57 -3.17 -12.13 -5.02
N ALA A 58 -2.52 -11.45 -5.96
CA ALA A 58 -1.42 -10.55 -5.68
C ALA A 58 -1.40 -9.44 -6.72
N TRP A 59 -1.32 -8.19 -6.28
CA TRP A 59 -1.25 -7.03 -7.16
C TRP A 59 -0.58 -5.87 -6.42
N ALA A 60 -0.08 -4.91 -7.19
CA ALA A 60 0.57 -3.73 -6.67
C ALA A 60 0.16 -2.51 -7.49
N GLU A 61 0.10 -1.36 -6.86
CA GLU A 61 -0.19 -0.08 -7.50
C GLU A 61 0.86 0.97 -7.12
N ARG A 62 1.26 1.74 -8.13
CA ARG A 62 2.18 2.87 -7.94
C ARG A 62 1.36 4.14 -7.73
N ILE A 63 1.55 4.76 -6.59
CA ILE A 63 0.80 5.90 -6.08
C ILE A 63 1.78 7.05 -5.86
N ALA A 64 1.38 8.28 -6.22
CA ALA A 64 2.14 9.48 -5.91
C ALA A 64 1.62 10.10 -4.60
N ALA A 65 2.53 10.37 -3.66
CA ALA A 65 2.27 11.21 -2.49
C ALA A 65 3.00 12.54 -2.71
N PRO A 66 2.32 13.58 -3.21
CA PRO A 66 2.97 14.82 -3.66
C PRO A 66 3.38 15.71 -2.50
N GLY A 67 4.40 16.52 -2.73
CA GLY A 67 4.87 17.55 -1.80
C GLY A 67 6.12 17.16 -1.03
N LYS A 68 6.82 18.19 -0.53
CA LYS A 68 7.99 18.01 0.34
C LYS A 68 7.55 17.93 1.79
N GLY A 69 8.22 17.09 2.58
CA GLY A 69 7.93 16.99 4.01
C GLY A 69 7.88 15.56 4.51
N LEU A 70 7.43 15.41 5.75
CA LEU A 70 7.17 14.11 6.33
C LEU A 70 5.82 13.59 5.80
N HIS A 71 5.85 12.39 5.22
CA HIS A 71 4.68 11.64 4.81
C HIS A 71 4.47 10.48 5.76
N ALA A 72 3.36 10.53 6.51
CA ALA A 72 2.90 9.41 7.33
C ALA A 72 1.99 8.52 6.48
N LEU A 73 2.59 7.56 5.77
CA LEU A 73 1.88 6.66 4.87
C LEU A 73 1.28 5.50 5.64
N ARG A 74 0.03 5.17 5.33
CA ARG A 74 -0.65 3.98 5.85
C ARG A 74 -1.43 3.32 4.73
N ALA A 75 -1.17 2.04 4.50
CA ALA A 75 -1.96 1.18 3.65
C ALA A 75 -2.81 0.26 4.52
N GLU A 76 -4.06 0.09 4.13
CA GLU A 76 -4.98 -0.86 4.75
C GLU A 76 -5.50 -1.78 3.65
N CYS A 77 -5.26 -3.07 3.82
CA CYS A 77 -5.65 -4.10 2.90
C CYS A 77 -6.83 -4.89 3.46
N GLY A 78 -7.85 -5.07 2.63
CA GLY A 78 -9.00 -5.92 2.94
C GLY A 78 -9.00 -7.19 2.10
N HIS A 79 -9.83 -8.14 2.50
CA HIS A 79 -10.08 -9.33 1.70
C HIS A 79 -11.53 -9.81 1.85
N THR A 80 -12.04 -10.46 0.81
CA THR A 80 -13.27 -11.26 0.86
C THR A 80 -12.91 -12.69 0.52
N ASN A 81 -13.31 -13.65 1.35
CA ASN A 81 -13.06 -15.09 1.15
C ASN A 81 -11.57 -15.50 0.95
N SER A 82 -10.63 -14.62 1.30
CA SER A 82 -9.20 -14.80 1.05
C SER A 82 -8.36 -14.45 2.28
N THR A 83 -8.07 -15.44 3.12
CA THR A 83 -7.27 -15.28 4.35
C THR A 83 -5.99 -16.11 4.30
N PRO A 84 -4.87 -15.62 4.87
CA PRO A 84 -4.59 -14.24 5.29
C PRO A 84 -4.39 -13.26 4.12
N VAL A 85 -4.44 -11.95 4.41
CA VAL A 85 -3.96 -10.88 3.51
C VAL A 85 -2.63 -10.32 4.02
N PHE A 86 -1.79 -9.87 3.11
CA PHE A 86 -0.52 -9.22 3.38
C PHE A 86 -0.49 -7.89 2.62
N CYS A 87 -0.54 -6.82 3.39
CA CYS A 87 -0.36 -5.46 2.95
C CYS A 87 1.11 -5.09 3.02
N ARG A 88 1.61 -4.38 2.00
CA ARG A 88 2.97 -3.86 2.01
C ARG A 88 3.05 -2.50 1.34
N LEU A 89 3.77 -1.58 1.96
CA LEU A 89 4.19 -0.32 1.38
C LEU A 89 5.69 -0.35 1.06
N GLU A 90 6.06 0.09 -0.14
CA GLU A 90 7.45 0.30 -0.53
C GLU A 90 7.56 1.70 -1.14
N THR A 91 8.49 2.53 -0.65
CA THR A 91 8.73 3.85 -1.23
C THR A 91 9.97 3.80 -2.12
N ASP A 92 9.83 4.17 -3.39
CA ASP A 92 10.96 4.38 -4.30
C ASP A 92 11.58 5.74 -3.98
N GLN A 93 12.20 5.87 -2.81
CA GLN A 93 13.19 6.90 -2.60
C GLN A 93 14.48 6.39 -3.24
N ARG A 94 14.62 6.59 -4.56
CA ARG A 94 15.97 6.56 -5.14
C ARG A 94 16.79 7.53 -4.31
N HIS A 95 17.76 6.98 -3.57
CA HIS A 95 18.81 7.73 -2.88
C HIS A 95 19.42 8.71 -3.89
N ALA A 96 18.92 9.94 -3.90
CA ALA A 96 19.61 11.05 -4.48
C ALA A 96 20.54 11.56 -3.37
N GLY A 97 21.73 11.00 -3.32
CA GLY A 97 22.82 11.65 -2.61
C GLY A 97 24.08 10.81 -2.57
N PRO A 98 25.25 11.45 -2.44
CA PRO A 98 25.63 12.80 -2.89
C PRO A 98 26.08 12.84 -4.37
#